data_AF-A0A8I1Y1H1-F1
#
_entry.id   AF-A0A8I1Y1H1-F1
#
_cell.length_a   1.000
_cell.length_b   1.000
_cell.length_c   1.000
_cell.angle_alpha   90.00
_cell.angle_beta   90.00
_cell.angle_gamma   90.00
#
_symmetry.space_group_name_H-M   'P 1'
#
loop_
_entity.id
_entity.type
_entity.pdbx_description
1 polymer ?
#
loop_
_entity_poly.entity_id
_entity_poly.type
_entity_poly.pdbx_seq_one_letter_code
_entity_poly.pdbx_strand_id
1 'polypeptide(L)'
;MNQRFRITRSMQESPVEQSISLEECKDYFASQPDFSYSRVLIIQGAESTMSIEGDFFMWKYADVEIPFRHYMGDVYVAISDEAVVPKMIEIATDLQADVVDG
;
A
#
# COMPACT_ATOMS: atom_id res chain seq x y z
N MET A 1 8.44 -2.13 -16.76
CA MET A 1 7.40 -1.07 -16.69
C MET A 1 7.23 -0.72 -15.23
N ASN A 2 7.44 0.55 -14.82
CA ASN A 2 7.28 0.99 -13.42
C ASN A 2 5.85 1.48 -13.19
N GLN A 3 4.87 0.62 -13.45
CA GLN A 3 3.49 0.95 -13.07
C GLN A 3 3.32 0.70 -11.59
N ARG A 4 2.66 1.65 -10.93
CA ARG A 4 2.24 1.57 -9.55
C ARG A 4 0.79 1.98 -9.52
N PHE A 5 0.06 1.45 -8.56
CA PHE A 5 -1.25 2.00 -8.30
C PHE A 5 -1.22 2.89 -7.08
N ARG A 6 -2.22 3.75 -7.02
CA ARG A 6 -2.53 4.63 -5.92
C ARG A 6 -3.97 4.36 -5.48
N ILE A 7 -4.13 4.01 -4.22
CA ILE A 7 -5.42 3.95 -3.52
C ILE A 7 -5.65 5.33 -2.90
N THR A 8 -6.73 6.00 -3.28
CA THR A 8 -7.05 7.36 -2.83
C THR A 8 -8.55 7.54 -2.62
N ARG A 9 -8.94 8.27 -1.55
CA ARG A 9 -10.32 8.71 -1.33
C ARG A 9 -10.63 10.05 -1.98
N SER A 10 -9.60 10.76 -2.47
CA SER A 10 -9.76 12.11 -3.06
C SER A 10 -10.56 12.12 -4.37
N MET A 11 -10.78 10.96 -4.99
CA MET A 11 -11.59 10.81 -6.21
C MET A 11 -13.09 10.68 -5.93
N GLN A 12 -13.50 10.52 -4.67
CA GLN A 12 -14.90 10.35 -4.31
C GLN A 12 -15.66 11.69 -4.35
N GLU A 13 -16.91 11.66 -4.80
CA GLU A 13 -17.77 12.85 -4.86
C GLU A 13 -18.19 13.37 -3.48
N SER A 14 -18.19 12.52 -2.45
CA SER A 14 -18.54 12.89 -1.07
C SER A 14 -17.89 11.93 -0.05
N PRO A 15 -16.56 11.98 0.10
CA PRO A 15 -15.88 11.13 1.07
C PRO A 15 -16.24 11.57 2.49
N VAL A 16 -16.53 10.61 3.37
CA VAL A 16 -16.68 10.86 4.81
C VAL A 16 -15.37 11.39 5.39
N GLU A 17 -14.24 10.87 4.90
CA GLU A 17 -12.89 11.36 5.17
C GLU A 17 -12.10 11.49 3.86
N GLN A 18 -11.58 12.70 3.59
CA GLN A 18 -10.90 13.02 2.32
C GLN A 18 -9.57 12.27 2.11
N SER A 19 -8.99 11.71 3.18
CA SER A 19 -7.74 10.97 3.17
C SER A 19 -7.85 9.69 3.99
N ILE A 20 -7.12 8.65 3.57
CA ILE A 20 -6.96 7.42 4.33
C ILE A 20 -6.02 7.71 5.50
N SER A 21 -6.50 7.59 6.73
CA SER A 21 -5.68 7.85 7.90
C SER A 21 -4.67 6.73 8.13
N LEU A 22 -3.47 7.08 8.56
CA LEU A 22 -2.42 6.07 8.85
C LEU A 22 -2.87 5.08 9.94
N GLU A 23 -3.62 5.56 10.93
CA GLU A 23 -4.17 4.75 12.01
C GLU A 23 -5.18 3.72 11.50
N GLU A 24 -6.04 4.10 10.57
CA GLU A 24 -7.01 3.21 9.92
C GLU A 24 -6.30 2.12 9.11
N CYS A 25 -5.30 2.51 8.30
CA CYS A 25 -4.45 1.52 7.61
C CYS A 25 -3.80 0.57 8.61
N LYS A 26 -3.23 1.08 9.72
CA LYS A 26 -2.59 0.23 10.72
C LYS A 26 -3.55 -0.77 11.34
N ASP A 27 -4.76 -0.35 11.69
CA ASP A 27 -5.77 -1.23 12.27
C ASP A 27 -6.19 -2.31 11.24
N TYR A 28 -6.50 -1.87 10.02
CA TYR A 28 -6.87 -2.75 8.92
C TYR A 28 -5.78 -3.77 8.57
N PHE A 29 -4.54 -3.32 8.32
CA PHE A 29 -3.44 -4.22 7.98
C PHE A 29 -3.00 -5.08 9.17
N ALA A 30 -3.16 -4.63 10.41
CA ALA A 30 -2.91 -5.47 11.59
C ALA A 30 -3.94 -6.60 11.75
N SER A 31 -5.15 -6.43 11.21
CA SER A 31 -6.14 -7.51 11.14
C SER A 31 -5.77 -8.60 10.12
N GLN A 32 -4.89 -8.30 9.16
CA GLN A 32 -4.46 -9.24 8.14
C GLN A 32 -3.17 -9.98 8.55
N PRO A 33 -3.18 -11.32 8.60
CA PRO A 33 -2.00 -12.10 9.02
C PRO A 33 -0.85 -12.04 8.01
N ASP A 34 -1.15 -11.77 6.74
CA ASP A 34 -0.17 -11.70 5.65
C ASP A 34 0.55 -10.34 5.58
N PHE A 35 0.13 -9.37 6.40
CA PHE A 35 0.72 -8.03 6.42
C PHE A 35 1.61 -7.82 7.64
N SER A 36 2.67 -7.04 7.44
CA SER A 36 3.55 -6.60 8.51
C SER A 36 3.87 -5.13 8.36
N TYR A 37 3.66 -4.35 9.42
CA TYR A 37 3.98 -2.93 9.42
C TYR A 37 5.47 -2.68 9.69
N SER A 38 6.09 -1.85 8.86
CA SER A 38 7.46 -1.36 9.03
C SER A 38 7.52 0.14 8.76
N ARG A 39 8.36 0.85 9.53
CA ARG A 39 8.63 2.29 9.32
C ARG A 39 9.80 2.56 8.38
N VAL A 40 10.46 1.50 7.96
CA VAL A 40 11.62 1.57 7.08
C VAL A 40 11.49 0.46 6.05
N LEU A 41 11.55 0.85 4.78
CA LEU A 41 11.68 -0.09 3.67
C LEU A 41 13.15 -0.20 3.31
N ILE A 42 13.70 -1.41 3.40
CA ILE A 42 15.07 -1.69 3.02
C ILE A 42 15.03 -2.33 1.63
N ILE A 43 15.40 -1.57 0.61
CA ILE A 43 15.55 -2.08 -0.76
C ILE A 43 17.00 -2.49 -0.95
N GLN A 44 17.22 -3.79 -1.14
CA GLN A 44 18.54 -4.34 -1.46
C GLN A 44 18.72 -4.31 -2.99
N GLY A 45 19.47 -3.32 -3.49
CA GLY A 45 19.92 -3.28 -4.88
C GLY A 45 21.20 -4.10 -5.07
N ALA A 46 21.51 -4.43 -6.33
CA ALA A 46 22.69 -5.22 -6.70
C ALA A 46 24.03 -4.61 -6.22
N GLU A 47 24.10 -3.28 -6.09
CA GLU A 47 25.33 -2.56 -5.74
C GLU A 47 25.20 -1.75 -4.43
N SER A 48 23.99 -1.60 -3.87
CA SER A 48 23.76 -0.78 -2.68
C SER A 48 22.42 -1.10 -2.00
N THR A 49 22.40 -1.01 -0.67
CA THR A 49 21.17 -1.09 0.13
C THR A 49 20.62 0.31 0.36
N MET A 50 19.37 0.57 -0.03
CA MET A 50 18.68 1.83 0.21
C MET A 50 17.64 1.65 1.31
N SER A 51 17.70 2.48 2.34
CA SER A 51 16.70 2.53 3.40
C SER A 51 15.81 3.74 3.19
N ILE A 52 14.50 3.52 3.09
CA ILE A 52 13.51 4.57 2.89
C ILE A 52 12.67 4.65 4.14
N GLU A 53 12.67 5.81 4.79
CA GLU A 53 11.78 6.09 5.93
C GLU A 53 10.36 6.41 5.45
N GLY A 54 9.36 5.84 6.12
CA GLY A 54 7.95 6.03 5.81
C GLY A 54 7.09 4.91 6.37
N ASP A 55 5.78 4.97 6.16
CA ASP A 55 4.88 3.94 6.64
C ASP A 55 4.66 2.88 5.56
N PHE A 56 5.25 1.71 5.77
CA PHE A 56 5.18 0.58 4.85
C PHE A 56 4.42 -0.60 5.48
N PHE A 57 3.54 -1.19 4.70
CA PHE A 57 2.81 -2.40 5.01
C PHE A 57 3.31 -3.48 4.06
N MET A 58 4.17 -4.35 4.59
CA MET A 58 4.81 -5.42 3.85
C MET A 58 3.82 -6.58 3.70
N TRP A 59 3.28 -6.75 2.50
CA TRP A 59 2.41 -7.88 2.20
C TRP A 59 3.24 -9.08 1.79
N LYS A 60 3.13 -10.19 2.52
CA LYS A 60 3.72 -11.46 2.14
C LYS A 60 2.76 -12.21 1.24
N TYR A 61 3.14 -12.38 -0.01
CA TYR A 61 2.40 -13.18 -0.97
C TYR A 61 3.31 -14.25 -1.55
N ALA A 62 3.00 -15.52 -1.26
CA ALA A 62 3.84 -16.66 -1.64
C ALA A 62 5.29 -16.49 -1.15
N ASP A 63 6.24 -16.30 -2.07
CA ASP A 63 7.67 -16.12 -1.79
C ASP A 63 8.14 -14.67 -2.02
N VAL A 64 7.22 -13.75 -2.31
CA VAL A 64 7.51 -12.34 -2.54
C VAL A 64 6.93 -11.45 -1.44
N GLU A 65 7.65 -10.38 -1.13
CA GLU A 65 7.19 -9.35 -0.21
C GLU A 65 6.92 -8.06 -0.99
N ILE A 66 5.68 -7.59 -0.91
CA ILE A 66 5.19 -6.46 -1.70
C ILE A 66 4.91 -5.30 -0.74
N PRO A 67 5.71 -4.22 -0.79
CA PRO A 67 5.56 -3.09 0.12
C PRO A 67 4.43 -2.15 -0.33
N PHE A 68 3.42 -1.99 0.50
CA PHE A 68 2.40 -0.94 0.37
C PHE A 68 2.83 0.27 1.19
N ARG A 69 3.00 1.42 0.56
CA ARG A 69 3.42 2.64 1.23
C ARG A 69 2.23 3.56 1.46
N HIS A 70 1.98 3.92 2.71
CA HIS A 70 1.09 5.04 3.01
C HIS A 70 1.88 6.35 2.92
N TYR A 71 1.34 7.30 2.17
CA TYR A 71 1.95 8.61 1.98
C TYR A 71 0.88 9.67 1.69
N MET A 72 0.87 10.74 2.50
CA MET A 72 -0.05 11.89 2.34
C MET A 72 -1.54 11.52 2.26
N GLY A 73 -1.96 10.45 2.93
CA GLY A 73 -3.37 10.04 2.93
C GLY A 73 -3.77 9.13 1.78
N ASP A 74 -2.81 8.71 0.96
CA ASP A 74 -2.97 7.71 -0.09
C ASP A 74 -2.10 6.49 0.19
N VAL A 75 -2.43 5.36 -0.42
CA VAL A 75 -1.59 4.14 -0.37
C VAL A 75 -1.07 3.83 -1.76
N TYR A 76 0.25 3.68 -1.87
CA TYR A 76 0.96 3.38 -3.12
C TYR A 76 1.56 1.99 -3.07
N VAL A 77 1.50 1.26 -4.17
CA VAL A 77 2.18 -0.04 -4.29
C VAL A 77 2.64 -0.27 -5.71
N ALA A 78 3.81 -0.87 -5.85
CA ALA A 78 4.36 -1.25 -7.15
C ALA A 78 3.64 -2.49 -7.69
N ILE A 79 3.35 -2.48 -9.00
CA ILE A 79 2.84 -3.67 -9.68
C ILE A 79 4.01 -4.61 -9.94
N SER A 80 4.38 -5.36 -8.92
CA SER A 80 5.42 -6.39 -9.01
C SER A 80 4.87 -7.72 -9.50
N ASP A 81 3.57 -7.96 -9.27
CA ASP A 81 2.88 -9.20 -9.60
C ASP A 81 1.41 -8.91 -9.95
N GLU A 82 0.80 -9.70 -10.83
CA GLU A 82 -0.61 -9.56 -11.19
C GLU A 82 -1.55 -9.82 -10.00
N ALA A 83 -1.10 -10.59 -9.00
CA ALA A 83 -1.82 -10.83 -7.75
C ALA A 83 -2.03 -9.55 -6.90
N VAL A 84 -1.27 -8.48 -7.16
CA VAL A 84 -1.45 -7.19 -6.49
C VAL A 84 -2.80 -6.56 -6.83
N VAL A 85 -3.29 -6.76 -8.07
CA VAL A 85 -4.53 -6.14 -8.56
C VAL A 85 -5.75 -6.55 -7.71
N PRO A 86 -6.06 -7.85 -7.52
CA PRO A 86 -7.21 -8.23 -6.71
C PRO A 86 -7.05 -7.84 -5.24
N LYS A 87 -5.86 -7.99 -4.65
CA LYS A 87 -5.60 -7.60 -3.26
C LYS A 87 -5.81 -6.11 -3.05
N MET A 88 -5.41 -5.30 -4.02
CA MET A 88 -5.60 -3.87 -3.97
C MET A 88 -7.05 -3.43 -4.05
N ILE A 89 -7.83 -4.05 -4.95
CA ILE A 89 -9.25 -3.77 -5.05
C ILE A 89 -9.94 -4.12 -3.72
N GLU A 90 -9.53 -5.23 -3.08
CA GLU A 90 -9.99 -5.62 -1.75
C GLU A 90 -9.65 -4.56 -0.70
N ILE A 91 -8.38 -4.14 -0.61
CA ILE A 91 -7.92 -3.09 0.32
C ILE A 91 -8.69 -1.77 0.08
N ALA A 92 -8.82 -1.35 -1.17
CA ALA A 92 -9.53 -0.12 -1.52
C ALA A 92 -11.01 -0.21 -1.14
N THR A 93 -11.65 -1.36 -1.38
CA THR A 93 -13.05 -1.57 -0.99
C THR A 93 -13.24 -1.48 0.52
N ASP A 94 -12.36 -2.14 1.29
CA ASP A 94 -12.44 -2.16 2.76
C ASP A 94 -12.15 -0.77 3.36
N LEU A 95 -11.16 -0.08 2.80
CA LEU A 95 -10.84 1.31 3.10
C LEU A 95 -11.79 2.29 2.41
N GLN A 96 -12.90 1.86 1.81
CA GLN A 96 -13.88 2.71 1.13
C GLN A 96 -13.22 3.79 0.23
N ALA A 97 -12.23 3.40 -0.54
CA ALA A 97 -11.39 4.24 -1.38
C ALA A 97 -11.39 3.75 -2.83
N ASP A 98 -10.87 4.58 -3.73
CA ASP A 98 -10.78 4.28 -5.16
C ASP A 98 -9.34 3.92 -5.56
N VAL A 99 -9.22 3.04 -6.55
CA VAL A 99 -7.93 2.63 -7.12
C VAL A 99 -7.69 3.39 -8.43
N VAL A 100 -6.54 4.04 -8.55
CA VAL A 100 -6.10 4.71 -9.78
C VAL A 100 -4.67 4.28 -10.15
N ASP A 101 -4.34 4.34 -11.44
CA ASP A 101 -2.95 4.21 -11.93
C ASP A 101 -2.16 5.48 -11.51
N GLY A 102 -0.95 5.33 -10.96
CA GLY A 102 -0.21 6.40 -10.26
C GLY A 102 1.27 6.57 -10.63
#